data_AF-A0A969XVZ3-F1
#
_entry.id   AF-A0A969XVZ3-F1
#
_cell.length_a   1.000
_cell.length_b   1.000
_cell.length_c   1.000
_cell.angle_alpha   90.00
_cell.angle_beta   90.00
_cell.angle_gamma   90.00
#
_symmetry.space_group_name_H-M   'P 1'
#
loop_
_entity.id
_entity.type
_entity.pdbx_description
1 polymer ?
#
loop_
_entity_poly.entity_id
_entity_poly.type
_entity_poly.pdbx_seq_one_letter_code
_entity_poly.pdbx_strand_id
1 'polypeptide(L)'
;MPRAARRQGSGGGLPSGLDVVPLPRVDGPEGFRLGALDHSLPLQPVVIASVDVGKYNLPSHPPGQVGGHRDFQHGKGVTAVKLSTLCSRRAARTALAVVLALVVLSGLASTALAQEAAGPPPEPAVQEGHWTIPGLWWIAPVGAAIALVFAWVFFKQVKAANPGDERMQEIAGHVTEGAYAYLRRQYKVVAVFFVVVSAALFIMGLMGAQHWLVFVAFLTGGFFSGLCGFLGMKTATMASNRTAQGAKEGLNRGLVVAFRAGAVMGLVVVGFGLLDIAGWFLILTKLMPWLSTVLPFMPEFHMSLVEVTVVMLTFGMGASSQALFARVGGGIFTKAA
;
A
#
# COMPACT_ATOMS: atom_id res chain seq x y z
N MET A 1 -60.15 36.21 33.40
CA MET A 1 -59.56 36.55 34.71
C MET A 1 -58.90 35.32 35.32
N PRO A 2 -57.78 35.48 36.07
CA PRO A 2 -56.50 34.84 35.73
C PRO A 2 -55.76 34.19 36.93
N ARG A 3 -54.59 33.59 36.67
CA ARG A 3 -53.36 33.55 37.51
C ARG A 3 -52.32 32.69 36.77
N ALA A 4 -51.14 33.12 36.32
CA ALA A 4 -50.12 34.08 36.75
C ALA A 4 -49.41 33.72 38.07
N ALA A 5 -48.21 33.13 37.94
CA ALA A 5 -47.02 33.24 38.81
C ALA A 5 -45.84 32.74 37.95
N ARG A 6 -44.78 33.46 37.57
CA ARG A 6 -43.97 34.56 38.13
C ARG A 6 -43.34 34.25 39.50
N ARG A 7 -42.11 33.73 39.47
CA ARG A 7 -41.01 34.01 40.42
C ARG A 7 -39.76 34.22 39.54
N GLN A 8 -39.37 35.48 39.31
CA GLN A 8 -38.39 36.27 40.09
C GLN A 8 -36.99 35.66 40.12
N GLY A 9 -36.07 36.41 39.54
CA GLY A 9 -34.64 36.12 39.55
C GLY A 9 -33.95 36.48 40.86
N SER A 10 -32.81 35.83 41.04
CA SER A 10 -31.68 36.19 41.88
C SER A 10 -30.50 35.58 41.12
N GLY A 11 -29.65 36.33 40.44
CA GLY A 11 -28.73 37.26 41.08
C GLY A 11 -27.51 36.47 41.58
N GLY A 12 -26.65 36.03 40.65
CA GLY A 12 -25.39 35.34 40.94
C GLY A 12 -24.49 35.42 39.73
N GLY A 13 -23.56 36.36 39.76
CA GLY A 13 -22.71 36.74 38.62
C GLY A 13 -21.79 35.61 38.13
N LEU A 14 -21.75 35.44 36.81
CA LEU A 14 -20.69 34.73 36.10
C LEU A 14 -19.56 35.73 35.79
N PRO A 15 -18.29 35.33 35.94
CA PRO A 15 -17.17 36.24 35.77
C PRO A 15 -17.05 36.73 34.33
N SER A 16 -16.97 38.05 34.21
CA SER A 16 -16.73 38.82 32.99
C SER A 16 -15.40 38.42 32.36
N GLY A 17 -15.40 38.02 31.08
CA GLY A 17 -14.13 37.89 30.33
C GLY A 17 -14.08 36.85 29.20
N LEU A 18 -15.14 36.68 28.40
CA LEU A 18 -15.07 35.92 27.14
C LEU A 18 -15.90 36.65 26.07
N ASP A 19 -15.22 37.50 25.32
CA ASP A 19 -15.78 38.16 24.13
C ASP A 19 -16.14 37.09 23.09
N VAL A 20 -17.43 36.98 22.81
CA VAL A 20 -17.94 36.16 21.71
C VAL A 20 -17.71 36.92 20.42
N VAL A 21 -16.62 36.62 19.71
CA VAL A 21 -16.35 37.15 18.37
C VAL A 21 -17.26 36.41 17.36
N PRO A 22 -18.14 37.10 16.62
CA PRO A 22 -18.90 36.46 15.55
C PRO A 22 -17.99 36.21 14.33
N LEU A 23 -18.01 34.99 13.80
CA LEU A 23 -17.33 34.64 12.55
C LEU A 23 -17.96 35.41 11.36
N PRO A 24 -17.16 35.92 10.41
CA PRO A 24 -17.69 36.59 9.23
C PRO A 24 -18.42 35.59 8.32
N ARG A 25 -19.62 35.96 7.86
CA ARG A 25 -20.28 35.30 6.71
C ARG A 25 -19.44 35.58 5.47
N VAL A 26 -19.00 34.52 4.81
CA VAL A 26 -18.41 34.60 3.47
C VAL A 26 -19.55 34.37 2.49
N ASP A 27 -20.01 35.43 1.83
CA ASP A 27 -20.92 35.34 0.70
C ASP A 27 -20.16 34.74 -0.49
N GLY A 28 -20.60 33.58 -0.97
CA GLY A 28 -20.00 32.90 -2.11
C GLY A 28 -20.40 33.56 -3.43
N PRO A 29 -19.50 33.69 -4.43
CA PRO A 29 -19.89 34.12 -5.76
C PRO A 29 -20.67 32.99 -6.46
N GLU A 30 -21.75 33.40 -7.11
CA GLU A 30 -22.62 32.55 -7.91
C GLU A 30 -21.88 31.84 -9.05
N GLY A 31 -22.24 30.57 -9.30
CA GLY A 31 -21.93 29.87 -10.54
C GLY A 31 -20.94 28.72 -10.43
N PHE A 32 -21.34 27.61 -9.80
CA PHE A 32 -20.68 26.31 -10.03
C PHE A 32 -21.55 25.44 -10.94
N ARG A 33 -21.27 25.48 -12.25
CA ARG A 33 -21.84 24.56 -13.24
C ARG A 33 -21.24 23.17 -13.02
N LEU A 34 -22.08 22.15 -12.86
CA LEU A 34 -21.69 20.75 -13.05
C LEU A 34 -21.13 20.58 -14.47
N GLY A 35 -19.87 20.16 -14.58
CA GLY A 35 -19.22 19.88 -15.85
C GLY A 35 -18.24 18.73 -15.73
N ALA A 36 -18.60 17.63 -16.40
CA ALA A 36 -17.75 16.55 -16.93
C ALA A 36 -16.98 15.64 -15.94
N LEU A 37 -17.53 14.43 -15.81
CA LEU A 37 -16.77 13.20 -15.56
C LEU A 37 -15.66 13.07 -16.62
N ASP A 38 -14.40 13.07 -16.20
CA ASP A 38 -13.28 12.55 -17.00
C ASP A 38 -12.92 11.15 -16.50
N HIS A 39 -12.98 10.22 -17.44
CA HIS A 39 -12.80 8.79 -17.31
C HIS A 39 -11.33 8.43 -17.56
N SER A 40 -10.39 8.94 -16.76
CA SER A 40 -8.98 8.54 -16.92
C SER A 40 -8.07 8.91 -15.73
N LEU A 41 -7.99 8.04 -14.71
CA LEU A 41 -6.93 8.14 -13.70
C LEU A 41 -6.27 6.78 -13.44
N PRO A 42 -5.01 6.57 -13.83
CA PRO A 42 -4.23 5.43 -13.40
C PRO A 42 -3.73 5.66 -11.96
N LEU A 43 -3.85 4.60 -11.14
CA LEU A 43 -3.04 4.27 -9.95
C LEU A 43 -2.19 5.41 -9.35
N GLN A 44 -2.78 6.25 -8.49
CA GLN A 44 -2.00 7.14 -7.62
C GLN A 44 -1.52 6.41 -6.36
N PRO A 45 -0.22 6.43 -6.04
CA PRO A 45 0.29 5.93 -4.77
C PRO A 45 -0.10 6.87 -3.62
N VAL A 46 -0.31 6.24 -2.46
CA VAL A 46 -0.50 6.79 -1.11
C VAL A 46 -0.10 8.26 -0.97
N VAL A 47 -1.10 9.11 -0.74
CA VAL A 47 -0.95 10.51 -0.32
C VAL A 47 -0.17 10.54 0.99
N ILE A 48 1.13 10.79 0.91
CA ILE A 48 1.86 11.42 2.01
C ILE A 48 1.25 12.81 2.10
N ALA A 49 0.68 13.14 3.27
CA ALA A 49 0.18 14.48 3.54
C ALA A 49 1.26 15.51 3.20
N SER A 50 1.08 16.19 2.07
CA SER A 50 1.81 17.41 1.77
C SER A 50 1.26 18.45 2.74
N VAL A 51 1.99 18.66 3.84
CA VAL A 51 1.77 19.86 4.65
C VAL A 51 2.07 21.03 3.72
N ASP A 52 1.03 21.81 3.40
CA ASP A 52 1.16 23.06 2.69
C ASP A 52 1.92 24.05 3.60
N VAL A 53 3.23 24.16 3.38
CA VAL A 53 4.12 25.12 4.07
C VAL A 53 3.91 26.54 3.51
N GLY A 54 2.83 26.81 2.79
CA GLY A 54 2.52 28.12 2.19
C GLY A 54 1.82 29.13 3.11
N LYS A 55 1.45 28.76 4.36
CA LYS A 55 0.63 29.64 5.23
C LYS A 55 1.18 29.96 6.62
N TYR A 56 2.40 29.56 6.96
CA TYR A 56 3.01 29.95 8.24
C TYR A 56 4.01 31.08 8.04
N ASN A 57 3.58 32.28 8.41
CA ASN A 57 4.43 33.47 8.49
C ASN A 57 5.41 33.28 9.66
N LEU A 58 6.60 32.75 9.39
CA LEU A 58 7.67 32.65 10.38
C LEU A 58 8.23 34.06 10.67
N PRO A 59 8.39 34.46 11.94
CA PRO A 59 8.98 35.76 12.26
C PRO A 59 10.44 35.82 11.77
N SER A 60 10.73 36.83 10.96
CA SER A 60 12.05 37.14 10.41
C SER A 60 13.02 37.59 11.51
N HIS A 61 14.16 36.91 11.64
CA HIS A 61 15.31 37.45 12.39
C HIS A 61 16.02 38.54 11.57
N PRO A 62 16.54 39.61 12.22
CA PRO A 62 17.18 40.74 11.54
C PRO A 62 18.60 40.40 11.05
N PRO A 63 19.11 41.08 10.00
CA PRO A 63 20.42 40.82 9.43
C PRO A 63 21.53 41.59 10.18
N GLY A 64 22.58 40.88 10.57
CA GLY A 64 23.80 41.43 11.17
C GLY A 64 25.04 40.74 10.62
N GLN A 65 26.04 41.56 10.30
CA GLN A 65 27.22 41.32 9.45
C GLN A 65 28.36 40.50 10.09
N VAL A 66 29.44 40.37 9.31
CA VAL A 66 30.83 39.94 9.61
C VAL A 66 31.06 38.45 9.29
N GLY A 67 31.89 38.02 8.35
CA GLY A 67 33.05 38.61 7.68
C GLY A 67 34.24 37.65 7.83
N GLY A 68 34.97 37.33 6.75
CA GLY A 68 36.32 36.75 6.85
C GLY A 68 36.61 35.52 5.99
N HIS A 69 37.32 35.73 4.89
CA HIS A 69 38.25 34.79 4.27
C HIS A 69 39.00 33.93 5.30
N ARG A 70 39.09 32.61 5.07
CA ARG A 70 40.33 31.83 5.18
C ARG A 70 40.32 30.65 4.22
N ASP A 71 41.26 30.68 3.28
CA ASP A 71 41.78 29.52 2.59
C ASP A 71 42.31 28.50 3.61
N PHE A 72 41.95 27.23 3.44
CA PHE A 72 42.69 26.12 4.01
C PHE A 72 42.74 24.98 3.01
N GLN A 73 43.86 24.89 2.29
CA GLN A 73 44.30 23.67 1.64
C GLN A 73 44.82 22.68 2.68
N HIS A 74 44.28 21.46 2.68
CA HIS A 74 44.91 20.15 2.97
C HIS A 74 43.75 19.13 2.85
N GLY A 75 43.79 18.01 2.15
CA GLY A 75 44.89 17.22 1.61
C GLY A 75 44.40 15.76 1.68
N LYS A 76 44.11 15.17 0.51
CA LYS A 76 44.18 13.72 0.21
C LYS A 76 43.51 12.76 1.23
N GLY A 77 42.20 12.54 1.07
CA GLY A 77 41.47 11.45 1.77
C GLY A 77 40.05 11.16 1.29
N VAL A 78 39.43 12.08 0.53
CA VAL A 78 38.00 12.01 0.17
C VAL A 78 37.74 11.24 -1.14
N THR A 79 38.76 10.95 -1.94
CA THR A 79 38.59 10.36 -3.28
C THR A 79 38.31 8.85 -3.27
N ALA A 80 38.87 8.11 -2.30
CA ALA A 80 38.76 6.65 -2.26
C ALA A 80 37.36 6.14 -1.82
N VAL A 81 36.69 6.85 -0.90
CA VAL A 81 35.35 6.45 -0.40
C VAL A 81 34.25 6.79 -1.42
N LYS A 82 34.42 7.86 -2.21
CA LYS A 82 33.47 8.20 -3.29
C LYS A 82 33.50 7.15 -4.41
N LEU A 83 34.67 6.61 -4.74
CA LEU A 83 34.83 5.68 -5.87
C LEU A 83 34.20 4.29 -5.59
N SER A 84 34.31 3.78 -4.37
CA SER A 84 33.67 2.51 -3.98
C SER A 84 32.14 2.61 -3.93
N THR A 85 31.61 3.75 -3.46
CA THR A 85 30.17 4.00 -3.39
C THR A 85 29.55 4.27 -4.78
N LEU A 86 30.31 4.89 -5.69
CA LEU A 86 29.93 5.09 -7.10
C LEU A 86 29.92 3.78 -7.90
N CYS A 87 30.87 2.88 -7.63
CA CYS A 87 30.94 1.58 -8.30
C CYS A 87 29.72 0.70 -7.96
N SER A 88 29.30 0.68 -6.68
CA SER A 88 28.08 -0.01 -6.24
C SER A 88 26.79 0.56 -6.87
N ARG A 89 26.68 1.89 -7.00
CA ARG A 89 25.51 2.52 -7.61
C ARG A 89 25.43 2.34 -9.12
N ARG A 90 26.58 2.30 -9.82
CA ARG A 90 26.63 1.98 -11.25
C ARG A 90 26.27 0.52 -11.49
N ALA A 91 26.86 -0.40 -10.72
CA ALA A 91 26.55 -1.84 -10.80
C ALA A 91 25.06 -2.14 -10.53
N ALA A 92 24.45 -1.47 -9.54
CA ALA A 92 23.01 -1.62 -9.26
C ALA A 92 22.12 -1.07 -10.39
N ARG A 93 22.53 0.05 -11.02
CA ARG A 93 21.80 0.63 -12.16
C ARG A 93 21.94 -0.22 -13.42
N THR A 94 23.11 -0.79 -13.70
CA THR A 94 23.29 -1.73 -14.81
C THR A 94 22.55 -3.03 -14.54
N ALA A 95 22.56 -3.57 -13.32
CA ALA A 95 21.77 -4.76 -12.99
C ALA A 95 20.26 -4.52 -13.15
N LEU A 96 19.73 -3.39 -12.68
CA LEU A 96 18.33 -3.02 -12.85
C LEU A 96 17.97 -2.81 -14.33
N ALA A 97 18.84 -2.18 -15.11
CA ALA A 97 18.64 -1.97 -16.55
C ALA A 97 18.66 -3.30 -17.33
N VAL A 98 19.55 -4.24 -16.96
CA VAL A 98 19.62 -5.58 -17.57
C VAL A 98 18.37 -6.39 -17.23
N VAL A 99 17.90 -6.34 -15.98
CA VAL A 99 16.65 -7.02 -15.57
C VAL A 99 15.45 -6.42 -16.31
N LEU A 100 15.33 -5.09 -16.39
CA LEU A 100 14.27 -4.43 -17.16
C LEU A 100 14.33 -4.78 -18.65
N ALA A 101 15.52 -4.81 -19.25
CA ALA A 101 15.69 -5.19 -20.65
C ALA A 101 15.31 -6.65 -20.91
N LEU A 102 15.68 -7.57 -20.02
CA LEU A 102 15.30 -8.99 -20.11
C LEU A 102 13.79 -9.18 -19.95
N VAL A 103 13.15 -8.46 -19.02
CA VAL A 103 11.69 -8.50 -18.84
C VAL A 103 10.97 -7.95 -20.08
N VAL A 104 11.43 -6.83 -20.64
CA VAL A 104 10.86 -6.24 -21.86
C VAL A 104 11.04 -7.16 -23.08
N LEU A 105 12.23 -7.76 -23.26
CA LEU A 105 12.46 -8.73 -24.33
C LEU A 105 11.56 -9.96 -24.20
N SER A 106 11.35 -10.46 -22.98
CA SER A 106 10.47 -11.63 -22.75
C SER A 106 8.98 -11.31 -22.95
N GLY A 107 8.55 -10.07 -22.63
CA GLY A 107 7.18 -9.61 -22.86
C GLY A 107 6.85 -9.42 -24.34
N LEU A 108 7.78 -8.85 -25.12
CA LEU A 108 7.62 -8.66 -26.56
C LEU A 108 7.57 -9.99 -27.34
N ALA A 109 8.32 -11.01 -26.90
CA ALA A 109 8.26 -12.34 -27.49
C ALA A 109 6.90 -13.02 -27.29
N SER A 110 6.20 -12.71 -26.19
CA SER A 110 4.89 -13.29 -25.88
C SER A 110 3.75 -12.65 -26.69
N THR A 111 3.85 -11.35 -27.00
CA THR A 111 2.83 -10.65 -27.82
C THR A 111 2.91 -10.96 -29.30
N ALA A 112 4.07 -11.38 -29.80
CA ALA A 112 4.25 -11.76 -31.21
C ALA A 112 3.58 -13.09 -31.58
N LEU A 113 3.40 -14.00 -30.60
CA LEU A 113 2.74 -15.29 -30.80
C LEU A 113 1.23 -15.26 -30.50
N ALA A 114 0.73 -14.21 -29.86
CA ALA A 114 -0.67 -14.12 -29.43
C ALA A 114 -1.63 -13.62 -30.54
N GLN A 115 -1.12 -13.11 -31.67
CA GLN A 115 -1.95 -12.48 -32.71
C GLN A 115 -2.35 -13.42 -33.87
N GLU A 116 -1.82 -14.65 -33.95
CA GLU A 116 -2.30 -15.66 -34.90
C GLU A 116 -3.34 -16.59 -34.26
N ALA A 117 -4.52 -16.05 -33.95
CA ALA A 117 -5.70 -16.86 -33.63
C ALA A 117 -6.98 -16.13 -34.07
N ALA A 118 -7.08 -15.82 -35.36
CA ALA A 118 -8.28 -15.26 -35.99
C ALA A 118 -8.89 -16.25 -37.00
N GLY A 119 -9.05 -17.51 -36.60
CA GLY A 119 -9.82 -18.53 -37.31
C GLY A 119 -10.90 -19.13 -36.40
N PRO A 120 -11.99 -19.70 -36.96
CA PRO A 120 -13.01 -20.36 -36.16
C PRO A 120 -12.38 -21.47 -35.30
N PRO A 121 -12.82 -21.63 -34.04
CA PRO A 121 -12.18 -22.54 -33.11
C PRO A 121 -12.28 -23.99 -33.63
N PRO A 122 -11.16 -24.71 -33.81
CA PRO A 122 -11.22 -26.15 -33.97
C PRO A 122 -11.78 -26.77 -32.70
N GLU A 123 -12.58 -27.83 -32.83
CA GLU A 123 -13.07 -28.61 -31.69
C GLU A 123 -11.90 -28.94 -30.76
N PRO A 124 -12.04 -28.76 -29.42
CA PRO A 124 -10.91 -28.91 -28.53
C PRO A 124 -10.55 -30.39 -28.41
N ALA A 125 -9.58 -30.82 -29.22
CA ALA A 125 -8.73 -31.94 -28.85
C ALA A 125 -8.09 -31.55 -27.51
N VAL A 126 -8.51 -32.19 -26.42
CA VAL A 126 -7.85 -32.08 -25.11
C VAL A 126 -6.48 -32.73 -25.27
N GLN A 127 -5.53 -31.93 -25.75
CA GLN A 127 -4.15 -32.32 -25.84
C GLN A 127 -3.63 -32.30 -24.40
N GLU A 128 -3.53 -33.48 -23.79
CA GLU A 128 -2.84 -33.70 -22.52
C GLU A 128 -1.33 -33.48 -22.72
N GLY A 129 -0.97 -32.23 -23.01
CA GLY A 129 0.41 -31.78 -23.01
C GLY A 129 0.91 -31.80 -21.57
N HIS A 130 2.03 -32.46 -21.34
CA HIS A 130 2.78 -32.31 -20.11
C HIS A 130 3.35 -30.88 -20.07
N TRP A 131 2.57 -29.93 -19.54
CA TRP A 131 3.02 -28.54 -19.46
C TRP A 131 4.16 -28.45 -18.45
N THR A 132 5.35 -28.17 -18.96
CA THR A 132 6.53 -27.93 -18.13
C THR A 132 6.60 -26.45 -17.80
N ILE A 133 6.83 -26.14 -16.52
CA ILE A 133 6.96 -24.76 -16.06
C ILE A 133 8.25 -24.20 -16.69
N PRO A 134 8.17 -23.16 -17.54
CA PRO A 134 9.36 -22.61 -18.17
C PRO A 134 10.31 -22.03 -17.11
N GLY A 135 11.61 -22.17 -17.31
CA GLY A 135 12.63 -21.72 -16.35
C GLY A 135 12.50 -20.24 -15.97
N LEU A 136 12.02 -19.40 -16.90
CA LEU A 136 11.77 -17.98 -16.69
C LEU A 136 10.75 -17.69 -15.58
N TRP A 137 9.79 -18.60 -15.37
CA TRP A 137 8.72 -18.43 -14.38
C TRP A 137 9.28 -18.31 -12.95
N TRP A 138 10.41 -18.96 -12.65
CA TRP A 138 11.06 -18.91 -11.32
C TRP A 138 11.55 -17.51 -10.92
N ILE A 139 11.65 -16.58 -11.86
CA ILE A 139 11.95 -15.17 -11.54
C ILE A 139 10.85 -14.56 -10.66
N ALA A 140 9.59 -14.97 -10.83
CA ALA A 140 8.47 -14.43 -10.05
C ALA A 140 8.59 -14.72 -8.53
N PRO A 141 8.68 -15.98 -8.07
CA PRO A 141 8.82 -16.26 -6.63
C PRO A 141 10.14 -15.76 -6.06
N VAL A 142 11.24 -15.82 -6.82
CA VAL A 142 12.54 -15.28 -6.37
C VAL A 142 12.46 -13.76 -6.21
N GLY A 143 11.86 -13.06 -7.18
CA GLY A 143 11.63 -11.61 -7.11
C GLY A 143 10.73 -11.21 -5.95
N ALA A 144 9.68 -11.99 -5.68
CA ALA A 144 8.80 -11.79 -4.52
C ALA A 144 9.56 -11.88 -3.19
N ALA A 145 10.39 -12.92 -3.04
CA ALA A 145 11.23 -13.11 -1.86
C ALA A 145 12.23 -11.95 -1.68
N ILE A 146 12.91 -11.53 -2.76
CA ILE A 146 13.83 -10.38 -2.74
C ILE A 146 13.09 -9.11 -2.32
N ALA A 147 11.90 -8.84 -2.87
CA ALA A 147 11.11 -7.67 -2.53
C ALA A 147 10.76 -7.63 -1.03
N LEU A 148 10.33 -8.77 -0.45
CA LEU A 148 10.01 -8.87 0.98
C LEU A 148 11.25 -8.70 1.87
N VAL A 149 12.41 -9.24 1.46
CA VAL A 149 13.68 -9.03 2.17
C VAL A 149 14.04 -7.54 2.17
N PHE A 150 13.98 -6.87 1.02
CA PHE A 150 14.26 -5.43 0.95
C PHE A 150 13.25 -4.60 1.75
N ALA A 151 11.96 -4.96 1.74
CA ALA A 151 10.95 -4.34 2.57
C ALA A 151 11.32 -4.43 4.05
N TRP A 152 11.74 -5.60 4.52
CA TRP A 152 12.16 -5.80 5.90
C TRP A 152 13.44 -5.01 6.25
N VAL A 153 14.40 -4.95 5.33
CA VAL A 153 15.62 -4.13 5.50
C VAL A 153 15.26 -2.65 5.63
N PHE A 154 14.41 -2.11 4.76
CA PHE A 154 13.99 -0.71 4.86
C PHE A 154 13.14 -0.44 6.10
N PHE A 155 12.27 -1.37 6.49
CA PHE A 155 11.52 -1.27 7.74
C PHE A 155 12.46 -1.16 8.95
N LYS A 156 13.50 -2.00 9.01
CA LYS A 156 14.53 -1.93 10.07
C LYS A 156 15.27 -0.60 10.06
N GLN A 157 15.63 -0.08 8.89
CA GLN A 157 16.31 1.21 8.76
C GLN A 157 15.42 2.37 9.22
N VAL A 158 14.12 2.35 8.90
CA VAL A 158 13.16 3.33 9.40
C VAL A 158 13.02 3.21 10.90
N LYS A 159 12.82 2.00 11.44
CA LYS A 159 12.69 1.78 12.89
C LYS A 159 13.89 2.27 13.69
N ALA A 160 15.10 2.09 13.15
CA ALA A 160 16.36 2.52 13.75
C ALA A 160 16.61 4.05 13.69
N ALA A 161 15.83 4.79 12.89
CA ALA A 161 15.95 6.24 12.86
C ALA A 161 15.47 6.86 14.19
N ASN A 162 16.06 7.99 14.56
CA ASN A 162 15.79 8.70 15.80
C ASN A 162 14.29 9.09 15.87
N PRO A 163 13.54 8.65 16.90
CA PRO A 163 12.12 8.97 17.06
C PRO A 163 11.84 10.44 17.38
N GLY A 164 12.87 11.24 17.70
CA GLY A 164 12.73 12.64 18.05
C GLY A 164 12.56 12.86 19.55
N ASP A 165 12.20 14.10 19.91
CA ASP A 165 11.94 14.48 21.29
C ASP A 165 10.66 13.81 21.86
N GLU A 166 10.46 13.95 23.17
CA GLU A 166 9.33 13.34 23.88
C GLU A 166 7.98 13.82 23.33
N ARG A 167 7.89 15.10 22.98
CA ARG A 167 6.66 15.69 22.41
C ARG A 167 6.33 15.10 21.04
N MET A 168 7.32 14.88 20.18
CA MET A 168 7.13 14.19 18.90
C MET A 168 6.63 12.75 19.08
N GLN A 169 7.14 12.06 20.08
CA GLN A 169 6.73 10.67 20.39
C GLN A 169 5.31 10.60 20.94
N GLU A 170 4.94 11.52 21.83
CA GLU A 170 3.58 11.65 22.37
C GLU A 170 2.55 11.86 21.25
N ILE A 171 2.79 12.83 20.35
CA ILE A 171 1.89 13.11 19.22
C ILE A 171 1.79 11.91 18.28
N ALA A 172 2.92 11.28 17.94
CA ALA A 172 2.91 10.09 17.10
C ALA A 172 2.19 8.90 17.77
N GLY A 173 2.23 8.82 19.10
CA GLY A 173 1.48 7.86 19.90
C GLY A 173 -0.03 8.01 19.67
N HIS A 174 -0.56 9.22 19.83
CA HIS A 174 -1.99 9.51 19.59
C HIS A 174 -2.42 9.20 18.15
N VAL A 175 -1.59 9.56 17.15
CA VAL A 175 -1.86 9.24 15.74
C VAL A 175 -1.89 7.73 15.51
N THR A 176 -0.94 6.99 16.09
CA THR A 176 -0.85 5.53 15.95
C THR A 176 -2.04 4.83 16.62
N GLU A 177 -2.44 5.29 17.79
CA GLU A 177 -3.61 4.78 18.51
C GLU A 177 -4.89 4.99 17.71
N GLY A 178 -5.11 6.21 17.19
CA GLY A 178 -6.25 6.53 16.33
C GLY A 178 -6.28 5.68 15.05
N ALA A 179 -5.12 5.52 14.40
CA ALA A 179 -4.97 4.68 13.21
C ALA A 179 -5.34 3.21 13.49
N TYR A 180 -4.91 2.66 14.63
CA TYR A 180 -5.27 1.29 15.03
C TYR A 180 -6.71 1.13 15.50
N ALA A 181 -7.31 2.16 16.12
CA ALA A 181 -8.74 2.16 16.41
C ALA A 181 -9.57 2.11 15.12
N TYR A 182 -9.20 2.93 14.14
CA TYR A 182 -9.81 2.94 12.81
C TYR A 182 -9.65 1.59 12.09
N LEU A 183 -8.43 1.05 12.00
CA LEU A 183 -8.18 -0.24 11.33
C LEU A 183 -8.97 -1.38 11.94
N ARG A 184 -9.02 -1.47 13.28
CA ARG A 184 -9.81 -2.49 13.96
C ARG A 184 -11.29 -2.40 13.59
N ARG A 185 -11.84 -1.19 13.52
CA ARG A 185 -13.25 -1.00 13.15
C ARG A 185 -13.50 -1.35 11.69
N GLN A 186 -12.63 -0.90 10.80
CA GLN A 186 -12.71 -1.20 9.37
C GLN A 186 -12.63 -2.71 9.12
N TYR A 187 -11.63 -3.39 9.69
CA TYR A 187 -11.43 -4.83 9.49
C TYR A 187 -12.58 -5.65 10.04
N LYS A 188 -13.22 -5.22 11.12
CA LYS A 188 -14.43 -5.88 11.63
C LYS A 188 -15.57 -5.84 10.62
N VAL A 189 -15.78 -4.70 9.95
CA VAL A 189 -16.83 -4.57 8.93
C VAL A 189 -16.46 -5.38 7.68
N VAL A 190 -15.20 -5.28 7.23
CA VAL A 190 -14.74 -6.04 6.06
C VAL A 190 -14.79 -7.55 6.30
N ALA A 191 -14.47 -8.03 7.51
CA ALA A 191 -14.57 -9.43 7.85
C ALA A 191 -15.99 -9.98 7.66
N VAL A 192 -17.02 -9.21 8.05
CA VAL A 192 -18.42 -9.60 7.81
C VAL A 192 -18.72 -9.72 6.32
N PHE A 193 -18.29 -8.74 5.51
CA PHE A 193 -18.43 -8.82 4.06
C PHE A 193 -17.75 -10.06 3.46
N PHE A 194 -16.51 -10.35 3.88
CA PHE A 194 -15.78 -11.52 3.42
C PHE A 194 -16.49 -12.83 3.78
N VAL A 195 -17.02 -12.95 5.00
CA VAL A 195 -17.79 -14.13 5.40
C VAL A 195 -19.00 -14.34 4.50
N VAL A 196 -19.76 -13.28 4.20
CA VAL A 196 -20.96 -13.37 3.33
C VAL A 196 -20.59 -13.78 1.90
N VAL A 197 -19.57 -13.14 1.31
CA VAL A 197 -19.15 -13.46 -0.07
C VAL A 197 -18.53 -14.85 -0.14
N SER A 198 -17.70 -15.24 0.83
CA SER A 198 -17.13 -16.58 0.89
C SER A 198 -18.19 -17.67 1.06
N ALA A 199 -19.23 -17.43 1.85
CA ALA A 199 -20.35 -18.36 1.96
C ALA A 199 -21.09 -18.53 0.62
N ALA A 200 -21.31 -17.42 -0.11
CA ALA A 200 -21.92 -17.48 -1.44
C ALA A 200 -21.04 -18.24 -2.46
N LEU A 201 -19.73 -17.97 -2.49
CA LEU A 201 -18.77 -18.69 -3.34
C LEU A 201 -18.70 -20.18 -2.98
N PHE A 202 -18.76 -20.50 -1.69
CA PHE A 202 -18.78 -21.89 -1.24
C PHE A 202 -20.05 -22.63 -1.68
N ILE A 203 -21.24 -22.02 -1.51
CA ILE A 203 -22.51 -22.60 -1.98
C ILE A 203 -22.50 -22.82 -3.49
N MET A 204 -22.01 -21.84 -4.26
CA MET A 204 -21.85 -22.00 -5.71
C MET A 204 -20.87 -23.12 -6.08
N GLY A 205 -19.83 -23.33 -5.26
CA GLY A 205 -18.92 -24.47 -5.38
C GLY A 205 -19.62 -25.81 -5.16
N LEU A 206 -20.49 -25.90 -4.15
CA LEU A 206 -21.29 -27.10 -3.88
C LEU A 206 -22.32 -27.41 -4.98
N MET A 207 -22.88 -26.38 -5.62
CA MET A 207 -23.81 -26.51 -6.74
C MET A 207 -23.14 -26.89 -8.06
N GLY A 208 -21.81 -27.04 -8.08
CA GLY A 208 -21.04 -27.36 -9.29
C GLY A 208 -20.89 -26.20 -10.28
N ALA A 209 -21.27 -24.98 -9.90
CA ALA A 209 -21.13 -23.80 -10.76
C ALA A 209 -19.68 -23.31 -10.86
N GLN A 210 -18.83 -23.66 -9.89
CA GLN A 210 -17.42 -23.31 -9.85
C GLN A 210 -16.63 -24.35 -9.04
N HIS A 211 -15.31 -24.34 -9.16
CA HIS A 211 -14.45 -25.20 -8.35
C HIS A 211 -14.50 -24.77 -6.88
N TRP A 212 -14.57 -25.71 -5.94
CA TRP A 212 -14.68 -25.41 -4.51
C TRP A 212 -13.49 -24.61 -3.95
N LEU A 213 -12.30 -24.71 -4.55
CA LEU A 213 -11.13 -23.90 -4.13
C LEU A 213 -11.29 -22.39 -4.36
N VAL A 214 -12.27 -21.97 -5.15
CA VAL A 214 -12.48 -20.55 -5.48
C VAL A 214 -12.75 -19.72 -4.21
N PHE A 215 -13.52 -20.23 -3.24
CA PHE A 215 -13.74 -19.49 -1.99
C PHE A 215 -12.45 -19.36 -1.17
N VAL A 216 -11.57 -20.38 -1.21
CA VAL A 216 -10.28 -20.37 -0.51
C VAL A 216 -9.36 -19.32 -1.16
N ALA A 217 -9.27 -19.32 -2.48
CA ALA A 217 -8.48 -18.35 -3.23
C ALA A 217 -8.95 -16.90 -2.96
N PHE A 218 -10.26 -16.66 -2.92
CA PHE A 218 -10.83 -15.37 -2.54
C PHE A 218 -10.40 -14.94 -1.13
N LEU A 219 -10.48 -15.83 -0.14
CA LEU A 219 -10.10 -15.55 1.24
C LEU A 219 -8.60 -15.24 1.37
N THR A 220 -7.74 -16.02 0.72
CA THR A 220 -6.28 -15.79 0.78
C THR A 220 -5.90 -14.46 0.14
N GLY A 221 -6.49 -14.11 -1.01
CA GLY A 221 -6.23 -12.82 -1.65
C GLY A 221 -6.67 -11.63 -0.79
N GLY A 222 -7.84 -11.73 -0.15
CA GLY A 222 -8.29 -10.73 0.82
C GLY A 222 -7.41 -10.62 2.06
N PHE A 223 -6.93 -11.76 2.56
CA PHE A 223 -6.02 -11.82 3.70
C PHE A 223 -4.70 -11.13 3.40
N PHE A 224 -4.03 -11.47 2.29
CA PHE A 224 -2.76 -10.84 1.92
C PHE A 224 -2.92 -9.34 1.64
N SER A 225 -4.02 -8.93 0.99
CA SER A 225 -4.35 -7.51 0.79
C SER A 225 -4.51 -6.77 2.13
N GLY A 226 -5.21 -7.37 3.09
CA GLY A 226 -5.37 -6.84 4.45
C GLY A 226 -4.03 -6.74 5.17
N LEU A 227 -3.23 -7.82 5.14
CA LEU A 227 -1.91 -7.85 5.75
C LEU A 227 -0.98 -6.74 5.22
N CYS A 228 -0.97 -6.53 3.90
CA CYS A 228 -0.22 -5.44 3.29
C CYS A 228 -0.65 -4.07 3.82
N GLY A 229 -1.97 -3.82 3.90
CA GLY A 229 -2.51 -2.58 4.45
C GLY A 229 -2.10 -2.34 5.91
N PHE A 230 -2.16 -3.39 6.73
CA PHE A 230 -1.75 -3.32 8.14
C PHE A 230 -0.25 -3.01 8.31
N LEU A 231 0.61 -3.75 7.60
CA LEU A 231 2.08 -3.56 7.64
C LEU A 231 2.49 -2.17 7.13
N GLY A 232 1.81 -1.72 6.07
CA GLY A 232 1.96 -0.39 5.52
C GLY A 232 1.61 0.71 6.51
N MET A 233 0.43 0.63 7.13
CA MET A 233 0.00 1.62 8.13
C MET A 233 0.91 1.63 9.36
N LYS A 234 1.34 0.46 9.83
CA LYS A 234 2.30 0.34 10.94
C LYS A 234 3.64 1.02 10.62
N THR A 235 4.11 0.90 9.37
CA THR A 235 5.34 1.56 8.95
C THR A 235 5.16 3.06 8.81
N ALA A 236 4.05 3.51 8.22
CA ALA A 236 3.75 4.92 8.01
C ALA A 236 3.62 5.70 9.34
N THR A 237 2.83 5.18 10.28
CA THR A 237 2.63 5.78 11.61
C THR A 237 3.94 5.88 12.41
N MET A 238 4.79 4.85 12.33
CA MET A 238 6.11 4.86 12.95
C MET A 238 7.09 5.84 12.28
N ALA A 239 6.96 6.07 10.97
CA ALA A 239 7.88 6.90 10.21
C ALA A 239 7.62 8.41 10.40
N SER A 240 6.41 8.83 10.73
CA SER A 240 6.02 10.25 10.78
C SER A 240 6.90 11.11 11.70
N ASN A 241 7.07 10.72 12.97
CA ASN A 241 7.93 11.46 13.90
C ASN A 241 9.42 11.41 13.52
N ARG A 242 9.89 10.26 13.04
CA ARG A 242 11.27 10.05 12.59
C ARG A 242 11.61 10.91 11.37
N THR A 243 10.67 11.08 10.45
CA THR A 243 10.79 12.00 9.31
C THR A 243 10.88 13.45 9.78
N ALA A 244 10.04 13.85 10.75
CA ALA A 244 10.08 15.19 11.33
C ALA A 244 11.42 15.48 12.04
N GLN A 245 11.91 14.54 12.85
CA GLN A 245 13.24 14.63 13.46
C GLN A 245 14.35 14.68 12.41
N GLY A 246 14.26 13.84 11.37
CA GLY A 246 15.20 13.87 10.26
C GLY A 246 15.22 15.23 9.55
N ALA A 247 14.07 15.89 9.41
CA ALA A 247 13.99 17.22 8.80
C ALA A 247 14.68 18.30 9.66
N LYS A 248 14.73 18.16 11.00
CA LYS A 248 15.51 19.06 11.89
C LYS A 248 17.02 18.91 11.67
N GLU A 249 17.48 17.72 11.33
CA GLU A 249 18.91 17.43 11.05
C GLU A 249 19.29 17.75 9.59
N GLY A 250 18.30 17.80 8.69
CA GLY A 250 18.46 18.25 7.32
C GLY A 250 17.44 17.62 6.36
N LEU A 251 17.07 18.36 5.32
CA LEU A 251 16.05 17.94 4.35
C LEU A 251 16.32 16.54 3.75
N ASN A 252 17.57 16.27 3.36
CA ASN A 252 17.94 14.97 2.79
C ASN A 252 17.73 13.82 3.80
N ARG A 253 17.95 14.07 5.10
CA ARG A 253 17.76 13.06 6.14
C ARG A 253 16.29 12.73 6.32
N GLY A 254 15.44 13.75 6.42
CA GLY A 254 13.98 13.58 6.45
C GLY A 254 13.44 12.85 5.22
N LEU A 255 13.87 13.27 4.02
CA LEU A 255 13.46 12.66 2.75
C LEU A 255 13.84 11.17 2.67
N VAL A 256 15.05 10.80 3.10
CA VAL A 256 15.49 9.40 3.09
C VAL A 256 14.61 8.53 3.99
N VAL A 257 14.23 9.01 5.17
CA VAL A 257 13.34 8.26 6.09
C VAL A 257 11.95 8.11 5.48
N ALA A 258 11.38 9.21 4.97
CA ALA A 258 10.06 9.21 4.34
C ALA A 258 10.00 8.29 3.10
N PHE A 259 10.99 8.39 2.21
CA PHE A 259 11.06 7.58 0.99
C PHE A 259 11.24 6.10 1.31
N ARG A 260 12.08 5.75 2.29
CA ARG A 260 12.25 4.36 2.74
C ARG A 260 10.96 3.81 3.33
N ALA A 261 10.24 4.59 4.14
CA ALA A 261 8.94 4.19 4.67
C ALA A 261 7.91 3.93 3.55
N GLY A 262 7.87 4.79 2.54
CA GLY A 262 7.05 4.59 1.34
C GLY A 262 7.46 3.34 0.53
N ALA A 263 8.77 3.09 0.41
CA ALA A 263 9.30 1.90 -0.27
C ALA A 263 8.90 0.60 0.44
N VAL A 264 8.82 0.58 1.77
CA VAL A 264 8.31 -0.59 2.52
C VAL A 264 6.87 -0.91 2.10
N MET A 265 5.98 0.08 2.05
CA MET A 265 4.60 -0.12 1.62
C MET A 265 4.54 -0.73 0.20
N GLY A 266 5.29 -0.17 -0.74
CA GLY A 266 5.31 -0.67 -2.13
C GLY A 266 5.88 -2.09 -2.25
N LEU A 267 7.01 -2.37 -1.60
CA LEU A 267 7.68 -3.67 -1.67
C LEU A 267 6.89 -4.79 -0.96
N VAL A 268 6.19 -4.48 0.13
CA VAL A 268 5.29 -5.42 0.80
C VAL A 268 4.15 -5.82 -0.13
N VAL A 269 3.50 -4.85 -0.77
CA VAL A 269 2.37 -5.10 -1.70
C VAL A 269 2.83 -5.94 -2.90
N VAL A 270 3.92 -5.56 -3.55
CA VAL A 270 4.45 -6.30 -4.70
C VAL A 270 4.95 -7.69 -4.29
N GLY A 271 5.64 -7.79 -3.14
CA GLY A 271 6.18 -9.04 -2.62
C GLY A 271 5.08 -10.05 -2.30
N PHE A 272 4.09 -9.68 -1.49
CA PHE A 272 2.98 -10.59 -1.17
C PHE A 272 2.09 -10.87 -2.37
N GLY A 273 1.83 -9.89 -3.26
CA GLY A 273 1.02 -10.12 -4.46
C GLY A 273 1.65 -11.13 -5.42
N LEU A 274 2.96 -11.00 -5.69
CA LEU A 274 3.69 -11.96 -6.53
C LEU A 274 3.83 -13.33 -5.84
N LEU A 275 4.05 -13.34 -4.53
CA LEU A 275 4.14 -14.58 -3.76
C LEU A 275 2.80 -15.34 -3.77
N ASP A 276 1.68 -14.64 -3.63
CA ASP A 276 0.34 -15.24 -3.66
C ASP A 276 0.04 -15.85 -5.04
N ILE A 277 0.27 -15.08 -6.12
CA ILE A 277 0.08 -15.57 -7.51
C ILE A 277 0.98 -16.78 -7.81
N ALA A 278 2.28 -16.66 -7.52
CA ALA A 278 3.23 -17.74 -7.82
C ALA A 278 3.01 -18.96 -6.93
N GLY A 279 2.66 -18.73 -5.65
CA GLY A 279 2.33 -19.76 -4.69
C GLY A 279 1.10 -20.55 -5.09
N TRP A 280 -0.01 -19.88 -5.42
CA TRP A 280 -1.23 -20.53 -5.88
C TRP A 280 -1.01 -21.32 -7.16
N PHE A 281 -0.25 -20.79 -8.12
CA PHE A 281 0.07 -21.52 -9.34
C PHE A 281 0.82 -22.82 -9.02
N LEU A 282 1.84 -22.81 -8.16
CA LEU A 282 2.56 -24.03 -7.75
C LEU A 282 1.68 -24.99 -6.94
N ILE A 283 0.82 -24.45 -6.07
CA ILE A 283 -0.08 -25.26 -5.27
C ILE A 283 -1.02 -26.06 -6.17
N LEU A 284 -1.65 -25.39 -7.15
CA LEU A 284 -2.62 -26.03 -8.03
C LEU A 284 -1.97 -26.94 -9.08
N THR A 285 -0.77 -26.61 -9.58
CA THR A 285 -0.12 -27.38 -10.66
C THR A 285 0.83 -28.48 -10.22
N LYS A 286 1.44 -28.36 -9.03
CA LYS A 286 2.45 -29.31 -8.54
C LYS A 286 2.07 -29.90 -7.19
N LEU A 287 1.71 -29.07 -6.21
CA LEU A 287 1.49 -29.54 -4.85
C LEU A 287 0.24 -30.40 -4.73
N MET A 288 -0.90 -29.99 -5.31
CA MET A 288 -2.16 -30.74 -5.20
C MET A 288 -2.12 -32.10 -5.91
N PRO A 289 -1.61 -32.22 -7.15
CA PRO A 289 -1.43 -33.53 -7.79
C PRO A 289 -0.41 -34.41 -7.06
N TRP A 290 0.69 -33.82 -6.57
CA TRP A 290 1.66 -34.57 -5.76
C TRP A 290 1.01 -35.05 -4.46
N LEU A 291 0.18 -34.23 -3.82
CA LEU A 291 -0.47 -34.56 -2.56
C LEU A 291 -1.53 -35.65 -2.73
N SER A 292 -2.26 -35.69 -3.85
CA SER A 292 -3.20 -36.78 -4.16
C SER A 292 -2.48 -38.11 -4.40
N THR A 293 -1.29 -38.11 -5.02
CA THR A 293 -0.50 -39.35 -5.20
C THR A 293 0.11 -39.90 -3.90
N VAL A 294 0.38 -39.05 -2.91
CA VAL A 294 0.95 -39.44 -1.60
C VAL A 294 -0.12 -39.82 -0.59
N LEU A 295 -1.32 -39.22 -0.65
CA LEU A 295 -2.42 -39.46 0.29
C LEU A 295 -3.56 -40.25 -0.39
N PRO A 296 -3.64 -41.58 -0.21
CA PRO A 296 -4.62 -42.43 -0.90
C PRO A 296 -6.08 -42.20 -0.47
N PHE A 297 -6.36 -41.32 0.50
CA PHE A 297 -7.72 -40.92 0.87
C PHE A 297 -8.23 -39.69 0.10
N MET A 298 -7.37 -39.01 -0.67
CA MET A 298 -7.78 -37.86 -1.46
C MET A 298 -8.14 -38.27 -2.90
N PRO A 299 -9.22 -37.73 -3.47
CA PRO A 299 -9.55 -37.96 -4.86
C PRO A 299 -8.45 -37.39 -5.78
N GLU A 300 -8.28 -38.01 -6.94
CA GLU A 300 -7.33 -37.55 -7.97
C GLU A 300 -7.59 -36.09 -8.31
N PHE A 301 -6.57 -35.25 -8.10
CA PHE A 301 -6.68 -33.81 -8.28
C PHE A 301 -6.01 -33.40 -9.59
N HIS A 302 -6.77 -33.46 -10.68
CA HIS A 302 -6.34 -32.96 -11.98
C HIS A 302 -7.22 -31.78 -12.38
N MET A 303 -6.60 -30.62 -12.49
CA MET A 303 -7.27 -29.38 -12.88
C MET A 303 -6.75 -28.93 -14.24
N SER A 304 -7.65 -28.59 -15.16
CA SER A 304 -7.27 -28.01 -16.45
C SER A 304 -6.65 -26.62 -16.24
N LEU A 305 -5.75 -26.19 -17.14
CA LEU A 305 -5.16 -24.84 -17.08
C LEU A 305 -6.23 -23.72 -17.08
N VAL A 306 -7.37 -23.96 -17.74
CA VAL A 306 -8.50 -23.04 -17.74
C VAL A 306 -9.06 -22.87 -16.32
N GLU A 307 -9.26 -23.98 -15.61
CA GLU A 307 -9.78 -23.99 -14.24
C GLU A 307 -8.77 -23.37 -13.26
N VAL A 308 -7.48 -23.66 -13.41
CA VAL A 308 -6.41 -23.03 -12.61
C VAL A 308 -6.48 -21.51 -12.77
N THR A 309 -6.63 -21.03 -13.99
CA THR A 309 -6.72 -19.59 -14.29
C THR A 309 -7.96 -18.97 -13.66
N VAL A 310 -9.12 -19.63 -13.72
CA VAL A 310 -10.37 -19.15 -13.11
C VAL A 310 -10.25 -19.07 -11.58
N VAL A 311 -9.68 -20.10 -10.94
CA VAL A 311 -9.43 -20.10 -9.49
C VAL A 311 -8.48 -18.96 -9.12
N MET A 312 -7.42 -18.75 -9.90
CA MET A 312 -6.48 -17.65 -9.70
C MET A 312 -7.15 -16.28 -9.86
N LEU A 313 -7.96 -16.03 -10.87
CA LEU A 313 -8.65 -14.73 -11.00
C LEU A 313 -9.46 -14.34 -9.75
N THR A 314 -9.93 -15.34 -9.01
CA THR A 314 -10.74 -15.12 -7.80
C THR A 314 -9.92 -14.66 -6.58
N PHE A 315 -8.62 -14.99 -6.47
CA PHE A 315 -7.79 -14.32 -5.45
C PHE A 315 -7.75 -12.81 -5.71
N GLY A 316 -7.68 -12.41 -7.00
CA GLY A 316 -7.66 -11.01 -7.42
C GLY A 316 -8.93 -10.28 -7.03
N MET A 317 -10.08 -10.97 -7.11
CA MET A 317 -11.37 -10.48 -6.61
C MET A 317 -11.35 -10.24 -5.10
N GLY A 318 -10.80 -11.19 -4.32
CA GLY A 318 -10.64 -11.04 -2.88
C GLY A 318 -9.73 -9.87 -2.51
N ALA A 319 -8.54 -9.80 -3.11
CA ALA A 319 -7.59 -8.72 -2.88
C ALA A 319 -8.18 -7.34 -3.21
N SER A 320 -8.89 -7.23 -4.33
CA SER A 320 -9.56 -6.00 -4.77
C SER A 320 -10.70 -5.58 -3.85
N SER A 321 -11.48 -6.53 -3.34
CA SER A 321 -12.56 -6.25 -2.39
C SER A 321 -12.01 -5.63 -1.10
N GLN A 322 -10.96 -6.22 -0.52
CA GLN A 322 -10.31 -5.63 0.66
C GLN A 322 -9.70 -4.25 0.34
N ALA A 323 -9.05 -4.09 -0.81
CA ALA A 323 -8.48 -2.81 -1.23
C ALA A 323 -9.55 -1.72 -1.42
N LEU A 324 -10.72 -2.08 -1.96
CA LEU A 324 -11.85 -1.17 -2.13
C LEU A 324 -12.30 -0.60 -0.79
N PHE A 325 -12.57 -1.46 0.20
CA PHE A 325 -12.97 -1.00 1.53
C PHE A 325 -11.88 -0.17 2.21
N ALA A 326 -10.61 -0.54 2.05
CA ALA A 326 -9.49 0.23 2.60
C ALA A 326 -9.37 1.62 1.98
N ARG A 327 -9.51 1.75 0.66
CA ARG A 327 -9.39 3.05 -0.01
C ARG A 327 -10.61 3.92 0.19
N VAL A 328 -11.82 3.37 0.00
CA VAL A 328 -13.06 4.13 0.12
C VAL A 328 -13.32 4.51 1.58
N GLY A 329 -13.24 3.54 2.49
CA GLY A 329 -13.41 3.79 3.92
C GLY A 329 -12.36 4.76 4.46
N GLY A 330 -11.09 4.55 4.10
CA GLY A 330 -10.00 5.42 4.54
C GLY A 330 -10.07 6.81 3.93
N GLY A 331 -10.47 6.90 2.65
CA GLY A 331 -10.68 8.16 1.95
C GLY A 331 -11.78 9.00 2.58
N ILE A 332 -12.92 8.39 2.91
CA ILE A 332 -14.01 9.09 3.62
C ILE A 332 -13.53 9.55 5.00
N PHE A 333 -12.90 8.66 5.78
CA PHE A 333 -12.42 8.99 7.13
C PHE A 333 -11.44 10.18 7.13
N THR A 334 -10.45 10.16 6.22
CA THR A 334 -9.41 11.19 6.15
C THR A 334 -9.86 12.51 5.51
N LYS A 335 -10.94 12.51 4.72
CA LYS A 335 -11.49 13.73 4.11
C LYS A 335 -12.60 14.37 4.93
N ALA A 336 -13.24 13.61 5.82
CA ALA A 336 -14.23 14.12 6.75
C ALA A 336 -13.59 14.81 7.97
N ALA A 337 -12.40 14.36 8.38
CA ALA A 337 -11.57 15.00 9.41
C ALA A 337 -10.87 16.25 8.85
#